data_AF-A0A6A3AGK6-F1
#
_entry.id   AF-A0A6A3AGK6-F1
#
_cell.length_a   1.000
_cell.length_b   1.000
_cell.length_c   1.000
_cell.angle_alpha   90.00
_cell.angle_beta   90.00
_cell.angle_gamma   90.00
#
_symmetry.space_group_name_H-M   'P 1'
#
loop_
_entity.id
_entity.type
_entity.pdbx_description
1 polymer ?
#
loop_
_entity_poly.entity_id
_entity_poly.type
_entity_poly.pdbx_seq_one_letter_code
_entity_poly.pdbx_strand_id
1 'polypeptide(L)'
;MMSAQFKAFMDATGGLWRTQQLAGKPAGIFYSTGSQGGGQETTALTAITQLVHHGMIFIPIGYSFGAGMFEMEQVKGGSPYGAGTYAGDGSRMPSELEFSTKGKYIAKETQDSCPDFNLLQPTPTTFFYFSMEF
;
A
#
# COMPACT_ATOMS: atom_id res chain seq x y z
N MET A 1 0.86 13.43 3.53
CA MET A 1 1.14 13.03 4.94
C MET A 1 0.11 11.98 5.32
N MET A 2 0.46 10.97 6.11
CA MET A 2 -0.48 9.95 6.62
C MET A 2 -1.52 10.53 7.61
N SER A 3 -2.64 9.81 7.83
CA SER A 3 -3.68 10.24 8.76
C SER A 3 -3.22 10.12 10.22
N ALA A 4 -3.82 10.91 11.11
CA ALA A 4 -3.47 10.90 12.53
C ALA A 4 -3.73 9.54 13.18
N GLN A 5 -4.80 8.86 12.76
CA GLN A 5 -5.19 7.53 13.24
C GLN A 5 -4.16 6.49 12.84
N PHE A 6 -3.69 6.51 11.59
CA PHE A 6 -2.63 5.61 11.13
C PHE A 6 -1.30 5.89 11.85
N LYS A 7 -0.96 7.17 12.04
CA LYS A 7 0.24 7.54 12.79
C LYS A 7 0.17 7.05 14.24
N ALA A 8 -0.97 7.22 14.92
CA ALA A 8 -1.17 6.73 16.28
C ALA A 8 -1.08 5.20 16.39
N PHE A 9 -1.59 4.48 15.39
CA PHE A 9 -1.42 3.02 15.31
C PHE A 9 0.07 2.63 15.23
N MET A 10 0.85 3.25 14.34
CA MET A 10 2.29 2.99 14.23
C MET A 10 3.08 3.48 15.45
N ASP A 11 2.62 4.49 16.18
CA ASP A 11 3.27 4.92 17.42
C ASP A 11 3.07 3.90 18.56
N ALA A 12 1.95 3.17 18.54
CA ALA A 12 1.68 2.11 19.50
C ALA A 12 2.52 0.84 19.26
N THR A 13 3.24 0.71 18.12
CA THR A 13 4.03 -0.49 17.78
C THR A 13 5.49 -0.44 18.26
N GLY A 14 5.87 0.50 19.12
CA GLY A 14 7.24 0.64 19.64
C GLY A 14 7.81 -0.64 20.30
N GLY A 15 6.97 -1.44 20.96
CA GLY A 15 7.37 -2.75 21.49
C GLY A 15 7.74 -3.75 20.39
N LEU A 16 6.91 -3.83 19.34
CA LEU A 16 7.16 -4.71 18.19
C LEU A 16 8.41 -4.28 17.43
N TRP A 17 8.63 -2.97 17.29
CA TRP A 17 9.86 -2.40 16.72
C TRP A 17 11.09 -2.84 17.53
N ARG A 18 11.06 -2.69 18.85
CA ARG A 18 12.19 -3.06 19.72
C ARG A 18 12.56 -4.54 19.59
N THR A 19 11.57 -5.41 19.46
CA THR A 19 11.77 -6.86 19.31
C THR A 19 11.88 -7.32 17.85
N GLN A 20 11.86 -6.40 16.89
CA GLN A 20 11.94 -6.68 15.45
C GLN A 20 10.88 -7.68 14.95
N GLN A 21 9.69 -7.70 15.56
CA GLN A 21 8.65 -8.69 15.24
C GLN A 21 8.00 -8.49 13.87
N LEU A 22 8.15 -7.29 13.28
CA LEU A 22 7.66 -6.99 11.93
C LEU A 22 8.76 -7.07 10.86
N ALA A 23 10.02 -7.32 11.25
CA ALA A 23 11.12 -7.40 10.30
C ALA A 23 10.93 -8.55 9.30
N GLY A 24 11.24 -8.30 8.03
CA GLY A 24 11.09 -9.26 6.94
C GLY A 24 9.64 -9.51 6.50
N LYS A 25 8.65 -8.93 7.18
CA LYS A 25 7.25 -9.10 6.78
C LYS A 25 6.92 -8.20 5.59
N PRO A 26 6.26 -8.72 4.55
CA PRO A 26 5.88 -7.92 3.40
C PRO A 26 4.72 -6.98 3.74
N ALA A 27 4.80 -5.75 3.25
CA ALA A 27 3.80 -4.72 3.47
C ALA A 27 3.50 -3.92 2.20
N GLY A 28 2.20 -3.71 1.99
CA GLY A 28 1.67 -2.88 0.92
C GLY A 28 0.83 -1.73 1.44
N ILE A 29 0.70 -0.69 0.63
CA ILE A 29 -0.01 0.54 1.01
C ILE A 29 -1.11 0.83 -0.01
N PHE A 30 -2.30 1.16 0.50
CA PHE A 30 -3.36 1.75 -0.31
C PHE A 30 -4.01 2.92 0.42
N TYR A 31 -4.55 3.88 -0.32
CA TYR A 31 -5.02 5.14 0.25
C TYR A 31 -6.13 5.81 -0.56
N SER A 32 -6.83 6.74 0.06
CA SER A 32 -7.83 7.60 -0.55
C SER A 32 -7.45 9.06 -0.33
N THR A 33 -7.62 9.94 -1.33
CA THR A 33 -7.43 11.39 -1.16
C THR A 33 -8.62 12.19 -1.70
N GLY A 34 -8.82 13.41 -1.21
CA GLY A 34 -9.89 14.27 -1.70
C GLY A 34 -9.66 14.82 -3.11
N SER A 35 -8.41 14.99 -3.54
CA SER A 35 -8.09 15.61 -4.83
C SER A 35 -6.80 15.08 -5.47
N GLN A 36 -6.61 15.39 -6.76
CA GLN A 36 -5.45 14.98 -7.57
C GLN A 36 -4.11 15.44 -6.98
N GLY A 37 -4.03 16.70 -6.54
CA GLY A 37 -2.85 17.25 -5.86
C GLY A 37 -2.78 16.93 -4.35
N GLY A 38 -3.80 16.27 -3.81
CA GLY A 38 -4.01 16.05 -2.38
C GLY A 38 -3.18 14.94 -1.77
N GLY A 39 -1.91 14.79 -2.17
CA GLY A 39 -0.99 13.84 -1.57
C GLY A 39 -1.10 12.40 -2.06
N GLN A 40 -1.53 12.20 -3.32
CA GLN A 40 -1.55 10.87 -3.97
C GLN A 40 -0.20 10.16 -3.98
N GLU A 41 0.92 10.87 -3.85
CA GLU A 41 2.24 10.25 -3.72
C GLU A 41 2.79 10.42 -2.30
N THR A 42 2.70 11.64 -1.76
CA THR A 42 3.33 11.99 -0.49
C THR A 42 2.75 11.23 0.70
N THR A 43 1.47 10.84 0.66
CA THR A 43 0.88 9.96 1.68
C THR A 43 1.60 8.62 1.74
N ALA A 44 1.77 7.95 0.60
CA ALA A 44 2.51 6.70 0.53
C ALA A 44 3.98 6.88 0.95
N LEU A 45 4.66 7.90 0.41
CA LEU A 45 6.05 8.19 0.75
C LEU A 45 6.27 8.37 2.26
N THR A 46 5.37 9.08 2.94
CA THR A 46 5.47 9.25 4.40
C THR A 46 5.21 7.94 5.15
N ALA A 47 4.29 7.09 4.68
CA ALA A 47 3.99 5.81 5.32
C ALA A 47 5.09 4.76 5.12
N ILE A 48 5.75 4.74 3.96
CA ILE A 48 6.89 3.85 3.68
C ILE A 48 7.98 3.99 4.74
N THR A 49 8.26 5.21 5.20
CA THR A 49 9.28 5.44 6.24
C THR A 49 9.01 4.63 7.52
N GLN A 50 7.74 4.50 7.93
CA GLN A 50 7.37 3.73 9.12
C GLN A 50 7.56 2.23 8.92
N LEU A 51 7.23 1.72 7.73
CA LEU A 51 7.43 0.32 7.37
C LEU A 51 8.92 -0.04 7.39
N VAL A 52 9.76 0.82 6.79
CA VAL A 52 11.21 0.61 6.73
C VAL A 52 11.85 0.68 8.11
N HIS A 53 11.40 1.58 8.99
CA HIS A 53 11.87 1.62 10.38
C HIS A 53 11.53 0.34 11.16
N HIS A 54 10.44 -0.34 10.82
CA HIS A 54 10.07 -1.65 11.36
C HIS A 54 10.79 -2.84 10.71
N GLY A 55 11.63 -2.61 9.69
CA GLY A 55 12.31 -3.65 8.93
C GLY A 55 11.39 -4.44 8.00
N MET A 56 10.20 -3.92 7.69
CA MET A 56 9.25 -4.56 6.78
C MET A 56 9.74 -4.45 5.33
N ILE A 57 9.38 -5.43 4.51
CA ILE A 57 9.65 -5.42 3.07
C ILE A 57 8.51 -4.66 2.40
N PHE A 58 8.75 -3.39 2.06
CA PHE A 58 7.78 -2.61 1.31
C PHE A 58 7.75 -3.11 -0.14
N ILE A 59 6.55 -3.46 -0.62
CA ILE A 59 6.38 -3.91 -1.99
C ILE A 59 5.58 -2.89 -2.79
N PRO A 60 6.20 -2.16 -3.74
CA PRO A 60 5.49 -1.18 -4.54
C PRO A 60 4.65 -1.82 -5.64
N ILE A 61 3.65 -1.08 -6.14
CA ILE A 61 2.99 -1.45 -7.40
C ILE A 61 4.00 -1.30 -8.55
N GLY A 62 4.69 -0.15 -8.62
CA GLY A 62 5.49 0.19 -9.78
C GLY A 62 4.66 0.36 -11.05
N TYR A 63 5.32 0.45 -12.21
CA TYR A 63 4.64 0.59 -13.51
C TYR A 63 4.34 -0.75 -14.19
N SER A 64 4.77 -1.87 -13.60
CA SER A 64 4.61 -3.22 -14.17
C SER A 64 3.16 -3.73 -14.19
N PHE A 65 2.22 -3.00 -13.58
CA PHE A 65 0.81 -3.39 -13.43
C PHE A 65 -0.09 -3.02 -14.61
N GLY A 66 0.50 -2.58 -15.73
CA GLY A 66 -0.15 -2.49 -17.03
C GLY A 66 -0.49 -1.07 -17.48
N ALA A 67 -1.12 -0.99 -18.66
CA ALA A 67 -1.40 0.28 -19.34
C ALA A 67 -2.22 1.26 -18.49
N GLY A 68 -3.03 0.78 -17.55
CA GLY A 68 -3.81 1.61 -16.63
C GLY A 68 -2.96 2.53 -15.74
N MET A 69 -1.67 2.26 -15.53
CA MET A 69 -0.78 3.22 -14.86
C MET A 69 -0.48 4.46 -15.71
N PHE A 70 -0.49 4.30 -17.03
CA PHE A 70 -0.23 5.34 -18.03
C PHE A 70 -1.51 5.95 -18.62
N GLU A 71 -2.68 5.59 -18.09
CA GLU A 71 -3.97 6.17 -18.49
C GLU A 71 -4.02 7.66 -18.15
N MET A 72 -4.46 8.48 -19.10
CA MET A 72 -4.44 9.96 -19.04
C MET A 72 -5.81 10.59 -19.33
N GLU A 73 -6.76 9.85 -19.91
CA GLU A 73 -8.06 10.39 -20.31
C GLU A 73 -9.04 10.45 -19.12
N GLN A 74 -8.86 9.58 -18.14
CA GLN A 74 -9.70 9.48 -16.96
C GLN A 74 -8.92 9.82 -15.68
N VAL A 75 -9.54 10.61 -14.81
CA VAL A 75 -8.99 10.92 -13.50
C VAL A 75 -8.96 9.64 -12.65
N LYS A 76 -7.75 9.18 -12.31
CA LYS A 76 -7.49 8.00 -11.47
C LYS A 76 -6.52 8.30 -10.34
N GLY A 77 -6.79 7.72 -9.17
CA GLY A 77 -5.87 7.69 -8.06
C GLY A 77 -4.81 6.59 -8.22
N GLY A 78 -3.82 6.65 -7.34
CA GLY A 78 -2.73 5.69 -7.26
C GLY A 78 -1.44 6.19 -7.89
N SER A 79 -0.36 5.60 -7.43
CA SER A 79 1.00 5.90 -7.86
C SER A 79 1.83 4.61 -7.88
N PRO A 80 3.06 4.65 -8.40
CA PRO A 80 3.98 3.51 -8.29
C PRO A 80 4.20 3.06 -6.84
N TYR A 81 3.95 3.93 -5.86
CA TYR A 81 4.13 3.65 -4.43
C TYR A 81 2.96 2.90 -3.79
N GLY A 82 1.80 2.79 -4.44
CA GLY A 82 0.64 2.14 -3.84
C GLY A 82 -0.67 2.43 -4.57
N ALA A 83 -1.69 1.62 -4.27
CA ALA A 83 -3.00 1.76 -4.89
C ALA A 83 -3.71 2.97 -4.28
N GLY A 84 -4.30 3.81 -5.11
CA GLY A 84 -4.97 5.03 -4.66
C GLY A 84 -6.34 5.19 -5.28
N THR A 85 -7.22 5.91 -4.61
CA THR A 85 -8.51 6.37 -5.14
C THR A 85 -8.75 7.82 -4.76
N TYR A 86 -9.67 8.48 -5.46
CA TYR A 86 -10.17 9.80 -5.08
C TYR A 86 -11.56 9.70 -4.46
N ALA A 87 -11.72 10.27 -3.28
CA ALA A 87 -13.01 10.41 -2.61
C ALA A 87 -13.75 11.70 -2.99
N GLY A 88 -13.05 12.71 -3.52
CA GLY A 88 -13.66 14.02 -3.78
C GLY A 88 -14.10 14.69 -2.48
N ASP A 89 -15.40 15.01 -2.38
CA ASP A 89 -16.09 15.45 -1.17
C ASP A 89 -16.64 14.29 -0.31
N GLY A 90 -16.24 13.05 -0.63
CA GLY A 90 -16.75 11.81 -0.04
C GLY A 90 -17.85 11.14 -0.87
N SER A 91 -18.36 11.78 -1.92
CA SER A 91 -19.38 11.19 -2.80
C SER A 91 -18.83 10.31 -3.92
N ARG A 92 -17.55 10.46 -4.28
CA ARG A 92 -16.93 9.71 -5.37
C ARG A 92 -16.54 8.31 -4.90
N MET A 93 -17.03 7.31 -5.63
CA MET A 93 -16.62 5.92 -5.45
C MET A 93 -15.40 5.57 -6.31
N PRO A 94 -14.60 4.56 -5.90
CA PRO A 94 -13.47 4.11 -6.71
C PRO A 94 -13.90 3.69 -8.11
N SER A 95 -13.17 4.15 -9.13
CA SER A 95 -13.40 3.74 -10.51
C SER A 95 -12.95 2.30 -10.75
N GLU A 96 -13.39 1.68 -11.85
CA GLU A 96 -12.96 0.33 -12.23
C GLU A 96 -11.42 0.25 -12.43
N LEU A 97 -10.81 1.34 -12.94
CA LEU A 97 -9.36 1.45 -13.08
C LEU A 97 -8.65 1.40 -11.72
N GLU A 98 -9.15 2.13 -10.73
CA GLU A 98 -8.62 2.16 -9.37
C GLU A 98 -8.83 0.81 -8.66
N PHE A 99 -9.99 0.18 -8.85
CA PHE A 99 -10.32 -1.12 -8.27
C PHE A 99 -9.46 -2.24 -8.86
N SER A 100 -9.27 -2.25 -10.17
CA SER A 100 -8.44 -3.24 -10.86
C SER A 100 -6.98 -3.17 -10.42
N THR A 101 -6.48 -1.96 -10.15
CA THR A 101 -5.13 -1.73 -9.63
C THR A 101 -4.99 -2.32 -8.22
N LYS A 102 -5.94 -2.05 -7.31
CA LYS A 102 -5.94 -2.60 -5.94
C LYS A 102 -6.04 -4.13 -5.93
N GLY A 103 -6.98 -4.70 -6.70
CA GLY A 103 -7.20 -6.14 -6.75
C GLY A 103 -6.03 -6.92 -7.35
N LYS A 104 -5.45 -6.42 -8.45
CA LYS A 104 -4.27 -7.04 -9.07
C LYS A 104 -3.04 -6.93 -8.18
N TYR A 105 -2.86 -5.82 -7.46
CA TYR A 105 -1.76 -5.66 -6.52
C TYR A 105 -1.82 -6.70 -5.40
N ILE A 106 -2.98 -6.86 -4.75
CA ILE A 106 -3.18 -7.88 -3.72
C ILE A 106 -2.92 -9.30 -4.28
N ALA A 107 -3.36 -9.57 -5.51
CA ALA A 107 -3.18 -10.88 -6.16
C ALA A 107 -1.73 -11.16 -6.56
N LYS A 108 -1.02 -10.19 -7.17
CA LYS A 108 0.37 -10.34 -7.59
C LYS A 108 1.29 -10.58 -6.39
N GLU A 109 1.09 -9.86 -5.28
CA GLU A 109 1.90 -10.07 -4.08
C GLU A 109 1.68 -11.44 -3.45
N THR A 110 0.45 -11.95 -3.50
CA THR A 110 0.14 -13.31 -3.04
C THR A 110 0.89 -14.36 -3.88
N GLN A 111 1.18 -14.08 -5.15
CA GLN A 111 1.76 -15.01 -6.11
C GLN A 111 3.30 -14.90 -6.21
N ASP A 112 3.84 -13.68 -6.25
CA ASP A 112 5.29 -13.42 -6.34
C ASP A 112 6.03 -13.70 -5.02
N SER A 113 5.31 -13.68 -3.90
CA SER A 113 5.83 -14.08 -2.59
C SER A 113 5.83 -15.60 -2.37
N CYS A 114 5.34 -16.36 -3.35
CA CYS A 114 5.37 -17.81 -3.36
C CYS A 114 5.88 -18.38 -4.70
N PRO A 115 7.14 -18.11 -5.11
CA PRO A 115 7.74 -18.83 -6.24
C PRO A 115 8.18 -20.25 -5.85
N ASP A 116 8.45 -20.48 -4.56
CA ASP A 116 8.99 -21.73 -3.99
C ASP A 116 8.18 -22.16 -2.75
N PHE A 117 7.07 -22.88 -2.93
CA PHE A 117 6.33 -23.53 -1.84
C PHE A 117 7.15 -24.61 -1.08
N ASN A 118 8.39 -24.90 -1.51
CA ASN A 118 9.16 -26.06 -1.05
C ASN A 118 10.53 -25.77 -0.40
N LEU A 119 11.04 -24.53 -0.28
CA LEU A 119 12.45 -24.36 0.15
C LEU A 119 12.74 -23.49 1.39
N LEU A 120 11.81 -22.76 1.98
CA LEU A 120 12.06 -22.08 3.26
C LEU A 120 10.81 -22.04 4.15
N GLN A 121 10.73 -23.01 5.06
CA GLN A 121 9.94 -23.14 6.30
C GLN A 121 8.49 -22.60 6.38
N PRO A 122 7.56 -23.35 7.01
CA PRO A 122 6.14 -23.05 7.00
C PRO A 122 5.84 -21.94 8.00
N THR A 123 5.88 -20.68 7.56
CA THR A 123 5.14 -19.63 8.25
C THR A 123 4.10 -19.08 7.28
N PRO A 124 2.83 -18.95 7.70
CA PRO A 124 1.85 -18.26 6.88
C PRO A 124 2.35 -16.82 6.71
N THR A 125 2.81 -16.49 5.51
CA THR A 125 3.28 -15.14 5.17
C THR A 125 2.12 -14.19 5.32
N THR A 126 2.00 -13.57 6.50
CA THR A 126 0.97 -12.59 6.79
C THR A 126 1.34 -11.31 6.06
N PHE A 127 0.58 -10.99 5.01
CA PHE A 127 0.69 -9.72 4.30
C PHE A 127 -0.04 -8.63 5.08
N PHE A 128 0.67 -7.53 5.35
CA PHE A 128 0.08 -6.37 5.98
C PHE A 128 -0.29 -5.36 4.91
N TYR A 129 -1.57 -5.01 4.86
CA TYR A 129 -2.05 -3.91 4.03
C TYR A 129 -2.56 -2.79 4.92
N PHE A 130 -2.12 -1.58 4.61
CA PHE A 130 -2.51 -0.39 5.36
C PHE A 130 -3.39 0.51 4.49
N SER A 131 -4.63 0.76 4.97
CA SER A 131 -5.53 1.77 4.41
C SER A 131 -5.25 3.11 5.08
N MET A 132 -5.07 4.15 4.29
CA MET A 132 -5.07 5.54 4.78
C MET A 132 -6.17 6.33 4.07
N GLU A 133 -7.14 6.81 4.84
CA GLU A 133 -8.27 7.59 4.34
C GLU A 133 -8.19 9.01 4.89
N PHE A 134 -8.52 9.99 4.04
CA PHE A 134 -8.58 11.43 4.35
C PHE A 134 -9.92 11.99 3.92
#